data_AF-A0A3S4PZA5-F1
#
_entry.id   AF-A0A3S4PZA5-F1
#
_cell.length_a   1.000
_cell.length_b   1.000
_cell.length_c   1.000
_cell.angle_alpha   90.00
_cell.angle_beta   90.00
_cell.angle_gamma   90.00
#
_symmetry.space_group_name_H-M   'P 1'
#
loop_
_entity.id
_entity.type
_entity.pdbx_description
1 polymer ?
#
loop_
_entity_poly.entity_id
_entity_poly.type
_entity_poly.pdbx_seq_one_letter_code
_entity_poly.pdbx_strand_id
1 'polypeptide(L)'
;MNKTLSNQKRKLTTIKNQVLKARDFHLEAENLSNTEAILTALKSDKKSVQVNYEENGEIRSYLYDHVDMIDSISPYPLVSNFIESKIPENYQLLLNGCFCSVMADMASAKYLAKGGSNFDTDICLNILFALAYLDDTYVEFLIDKLVYFKEAQVEKGKQPIFFSSSSLLPLVVFLYGNGEGDRLASLLENACDAKYKPLDSNPYHNVNDTYKQVMETIFSEDMDVFRETILSMCDYHLANTKDSHLVEFNTLLWQYSPIEIIVLLKERQKRGLSIDGISHPLLDDFLPYFMDDFQISEQNKMILGTILE
;
A
#
# COMPACT_ATOMS: atom_id res chain seq x y z
N MET A 1 -30.96 4.30 13.61
CA MET A 1 -29.69 4.18 12.85
C MET A 1 -28.65 3.55 13.79
N ASN A 2 -28.03 2.43 13.41
CA ASN A 2 -27.09 1.70 14.28
C ASN A 2 -25.86 2.58 14.59
N LYS A 3 -25.49 2.73 15.88
CA LYS A 3 -24.41 3.63 16.33
C LYS A 3 -23.05 3.26 15.71
N THR A 4 -22.81 1.96 15.51
CA THR A 4 -21.60 1.45 14.85
C THR A 4 -21.50 1.93 13.40
N LEU A 5 -22.57 1.75 12.61
CA LEU A 5 -22.64 2.21 11.22
C LEU A 5 -22.44 3.72 11.09
N SER A 6 -23.02 4.48 12.03
CA SER A 6 -22.83 5.93 12.09
C SER A 6 -21.36 6.32 12.32
N ASN A 7 -20.65 5.59 13.20
CA ASN A 7 -19.25 5.84 13.50
C ASN A 7 -18.33 5.47 12.32
N GLN A 8 -18.56 4.31 11.69
CA GLN A 8 -17.82 3.87 10.51
C GLN A 8 -17.90 4.90 9.38
N LYS A 9 -19.12 5.36 9.04
CA LYS A 9 -19.35 6.39 8.02
C LYS A 9 -18.62 7.68 8.35
N ARG A 10 -18.68 8.15 9.61
CA ARG A 10 -17.96 9.35 10.06
C ARG A 10 -16.44 9.21 9.92
N LYS A 11 -15.89 8.05 10.27
CA LYS A 11 -14.45 7.79 10.15
C LYS A 11 -14.03 7.81 8.69
N LEU A 12 -14.78 7.14 7.81
CA LEU A 12 -14.51 7.16 6.37
C LEU A 12 -14.62 8.55 5.76
N THR A 13 -15.63 9.35 6.14
CA THR A 13 -15.72 10.76 5.73
C THR A 13 -14.50 11.56 6.16
N THR A 14 -13.98 11.31 7.37
CA THR A 14 -12.77 11.98 7.86
C THR A 14 -11.56 11.64 7.00
N ILE A 15 -11.35 10.35 6.69
CA ILE A 15 -10.27 9.88 5.82
C ILE A 15 -10.39 10.52 4.42
N LYS A 16 -11.58 10.48 3.81
CA LYS A 16 -11.85 11.11 2.51
C LYS A 16 -11.49 12.60 2.51
N ASN A 17 -11.89 13.34 3.55
CA ASN A 17 -11.55 14.77 3.67
C ASN A 17 -10.05 15.00 3.84
N GLN A 18 -9.33 14.12 4.54
CA GLN A 18 -7.88 14.21 4.66
C GLN A 18 -7.18 13.97 3.32
N VAL A 19 -7.66 13.01 2.52
CA VAL A 19 -7.16 12.81 1.14
C VAL A 19 -7.39 14.03 0.27
N LEU A 20 -8.59 14.64 0.32
CA LEU A 20 -8.89 15.87 -0.43
C LEU A 20 -7.98 17.04 0.01
N LYS A 21 -7.73 17.18 1.31
CA LYS A 21 -6.79 18.17 1.82
C LYS A 21 -5.36 17.92 1.35
N ALA A 22 -4.92 16.66 1.32
CA ALA A 22 -3.60 16.28 0.83
C ALA A 22 -3.46 16.58 -0.67
N ARG A 23 -4.51 16.31 -1.48
CA ARG A 23 -4.56 16.76 -2.87
C ARG A 23 -4.36 18.27 -2.96
N ASP A 24 -5.13 19.06 -2.20
CA ASP A 24 -5.10 20.52 -2.32
C ASP A 24 -3.69 21.08 -2.10
N PHE A 25 -2.97 20.54 -1.10
CA PHE A 25 -1.55 20.85 -0.87
C PHE A 25 -0.68 20.57 -2.11
N HIS A 26 -0.82 19.41 -2.73
CA HIS A 26 -0.02 19.06 -3.92
C HIS A 26 -0.42 19.80 -5.20
N LEU A 27 -1.61 20.41 -5.23
CA LEU A 27 -2.06 21.27 -6.32
C LEU A 27 -1.69 22.74 -6.11
N GLU A 28 -1.03 23.10 -5.01
CA GLU A 28 -0.45 24.43 -4.85
C GLU A 28 0.62 24.68 -5.92
N ALA A 29 0.72 25.93 -6.40
CA ALA A 29 1.53 26.29 -7.56
C ALA A 29 3.01 25.87 -7.42
N GLU A 30 3.57 25.98 -6.23
CA GLU A 30 4.95 25.56 -5.93
C GLU A 30 5.11 24.04 -6.06
N ASN A 31 4.22 23.26 -5.44
CA ASN A 31 4.26 21.79 -5.50
C ASN A 31 4.01 21.26 -6.92
N LEU A 32 3.15 21.92 -7.69
CA LEU A 32 2.95 21.62 -9.11
C LEU A 32 4.23 21.88 -9.91
N SER A 33 4.87 23.04 -9.71
CA SER A 33 6.13 23.37 -10.39
C SER A 33 7.24 22.37 -10.04
N ASN A 34 7.33 21.96 -8.77
CA ASN A 34 8.29 20.96 -8.31
C ASN A 34 8.04 19.61 -9.00
N THR A 35 6.77 19.18 -9.06
CA THR A 35 6.37 17.93 -9.73
C THR A 35 6.69 17.98 -11.23
N GLU A 36 6.44 19.10 -11.90
CA GLU A 36 6.79 19.29 -13.32
C GLU A 36 8.30 19.21 -13.58
N ALA A 37 9.11 19.83 -12.70
CA ALA A 37 10.56 19.76 -12.78
C ALA A 37 11.08 18.32 -12.62
N ILE A 38 10.53 17.58 -11.65
CA ILE A 38 10.83 16.16 -11.41
C ILE A 38 10.46 15.31 -12.63
N LEU A 39 9.23 15.43 -13.13
CA LEU A 39 8.77 14.65 -14.28
C LEU A 39 9.59 14.98 -15.54
N THR A 40 10.00 16.24 -15.73
CA THR A 40 10.87 16.64 -16.84
C THR A 40 12.25 16.02 -16.72
N ALA A 41 12.80 15.97 -15.50
CA ALA A 41 14.09 15.35 -15.23
C ALA A 41 14.05 13.83 -15.49
N LEU A 42 13.03 13.13 -14.98
CA LEU A 42 12.82 11.70 -15.22
C LEU A 42 12.66 11.38 -16.72
N LYS A 43 11.84 12.15 -17.44
CA LYS A 43 11.68 12.02 -18.91
C LYS A 43 12.98 12.21 -19.70
N SER A 44 13.94 12.94 -19.12
CA SER A 44 15.24 13.22 -19.74
C SER A 44 16.36 12.30 -19.21
N ASP A 45 16.00 11.20 -18.52
CA ASP A 45 16.93 10.26 -17.84
C ASP A 45 17.97 10.96 -16.94
N LYS A 46 17.56 12.06 -16.28
CA LYS A 46 18.40 12.67 -15.25
C LYS A 46 18.34 11.84 -13.99
N LYS A 47 19.50 11.65 -13.35
CA LYS A 47 19.60 10.95 -12.05
C LYS A 47 19.29 11.84 -10.84
N SER A 48 19.17 13.15 -11.05
CA SER A 48 18.79 14.09 -9.99
C SER A 48 18.25 15.40 -10.56
N VAL A 49 17.48 16.13 -9.77
CA VAL A 49 17.04 17.50 -10.06
C VAL A 49 17.13 18.38 -8.82
N GLN A 50 17.65 19.59 -8.98
CA GLN A 50 17.62 20.61 -7.94
C GLN A 50 16.41 21.51 -8.16
N VAL A 51 15.61 21.68 -7.12
CA VAL A 51 14.42 22.52 -7.14
C VAL A 51 14.57 23.60 -6.08
N ASN A 52 14.26 24.83 -6.44
CA ASN A 52 14.36 25.98 -5.55
C ASN A 52 12.97 26.36 -5.04
N TYR A 53 12.86 26.66 -3.76
CA TYR A 53 11.64 27.11 -3.12
C TYR A 53 11.91 28.25 -2.15
N GLU A 54 10.89 29.05 -1.84
CA GLU A 54 10.98 30.17 -0.90
C GLU A 54 10.45 29.75 0.47
N GLU A 55 11.29 29.80 1.50
CA GLU A 55 10.90 29.50 2.88
C GLU A 55 11.27 30.70 3.77
N ASN A 56 10.27 31.34 4.37
CA ASN A 56 10.45 32.52 5.22
C ASN A 56 11.20 33.69 4.53
N GLY A 57 11.04 33.86 3.22
CA GLY A 57 11.71 34.91 2.44
C GLY A 57 13.13 34.58 1.99
N GLU A 58 13.61 33.35 2.26
CA GLU A 58 14.90 32.85 1.78
C GLU A 58 14.70 31.82 0.68
N ILE A 59 15.44 31.93 -0.42
CA ILE A 59 15.48 30.89 -1.45
C ILE A 59 16.32 29.73 -0.92
N ARG A 60 15.68 28.57 -0.78
CA ARG A 60 16.31 27.30 -0.46
C ARG A 60 16.26 26.39 -1.67
N SER A 61 17.11 25.37 -1.66
CA SER A 61 17.16 24.38 -2.72
C SER A 61 17.18 22.98 -2.13
N TYR A 62 16.36 22.09 -2.68
CA TYR A 62 16.43 20.65 -2.40
C TYR A 62 16.95 19.93 -3.64
N LEU A 63 17.84 18.96 -3.43
CA LEU A 63 18.34 18.07 -4.48
C LEU A 63 17.60 16.74 -4.35
N TYR A 64 16.69 16.48 -5.28
CA TYR A 64 16.05 15.18 -5.41
C TYR A 64 16.99 14.26 -6.18
N ASP A 65 17.44 13.18 -5.54
CA ASP A 65 18.04 12.06 -6.27
C ASP A 65 16.96 11.25 -7.01
N HIS A 66 17.35 10.19 -7.70
CA HIS A 66 16.44 9.42 -8.54
C HIS A 66 15.30 8.76 -7.74
N VAL A 67 15.58 8.25 -6.54
CA VAL A 67 14.55 7.61 -5.70
C VAL A 67 13.66 8.68 -5.09
N ASP A 68 14.25 9.76 -4.58
CA ASP A 68 13.51 10.92 -4.04
C ASP A 68 12.56 11.54 -5.07
N MET A 69 12.98 11.61 -6.34
CA MET A 69 12.14 12.09 -7.44
C MET A 69 10.88 11.23 -7.61
N ILE A 70 11.02 9.91 -7.57
CA ILE A 70 9.89 8.98 -7.75
C ILE A 70 8.98 9.02 -6.51
N ASP A 71 9.56 9.00 -5.32
CA ASP A 71 8.84 9.04 -4.04
C ASP A 71 8.05 10.35 -3.85
N SER A 72 8.51 11.44 -4.48
CA SER A 72 7.84 12.74 -4.44
C SER A 72 6.60 12.83 -5.34
N ILE A 73 6.36 11.86 -6.23
CA ILE A 73 5.16 11.84 -7.07
C ILE A 73 3.94 11.48 -6.23
N SER A 74 3.17 12.50 -5.88
CA SER A 74 2.03 12.34 -4.98
C SER A 74 0.89 11.50 -5.57
N PRO A 75 0.33 10.55 -4.81
CA PRO A 75 -0.83 9.78 -5.24
C PRO A 75 -2.15 10.57 -5.12
N TYR A 76 -2.21 11.57 -4.24
CA TYR A 76 -3.47 12.16 -3.78
C TYR A 76 -4.28 12.89 -4.85
N PRO A 77 -3.68 13.59 -5.82
CA PRO A 77 -4.44 14.13 -6.96
C PRO A 77 -5.17 13.07 -7.77
N LEU A 78 -4.63 11.86 -7.90
CA LEU A 78 -5.29 10.77 -8.63
C LEU A 78 -6.37 10.11 -7.76
N VAL A 79 -6.06 9.80 -6.51
CA VAL A 79 -6.98 9.17 -5.55
C VAL A 79 -8.23 10.03 -5.32
N SER A 80 -8.08 11.36 -5.26
CA SER A 80 -9.19 12.28 -5.04
C SER A 80 -10.25 12.24 -6.14
N ASN A 81 -9.85 12.03 -7.39
CA ASN A 81 -10.80 11.94 -8.51
C ASN A 81 -11.83 10.83 -8.27
N PHE A 82 -11.38 9.69 -7.74
CA PHE A 82 -12.29 8.62 -7.36
C PHE A 82 -13.17 9.00 -6.18
N ILE A 83 -12.65 9.69 -5.17
CA ILE A 83 -13.45 10.18 -4.03
C ILE A 83 -14.61 11.07 -4.51
N GLU A 84 -14.33 11.96 -5.45
CA GLU A 84 -15.30 12.92 -5.99
C GLU A 84 -16.30 12.30 -6.95
N SER A 85 -15.87 11.31 -7.75
CA SER A 85 -16.74 10.60 -8.69
C SER A 85 -16.37 9.12 -8.83
N LYS A 86 -17.33 8.27 -8.48
CA LYS A 86 -17.24 6.80 -8.50
C LYS A 86 -17.60 6.28 -9.89
N ILE A 87 -16.64 6.35 -10.80
CA ILE A 87 -16.75 5.84 -12.17
C ILE A 87 -15.53 4.99 -12.52
N PRO A 88 -15.62 4.06 -13.49
CA PRO A 88 -14.51 3.19 -13.87
C PRO A 88 -13.22 3.94 -14.21
N GLU A 89 -13.31 5.06 -14.92
CA GLU A 89 -12.15 5.86 -15.31
C GLU A 89 -11.40 6.40 -14.10
N ASN A 90 -12.14 6.88 -13.10
CA ASN A 90 -11.54 7.39 -11.87
C ASN A 90 -11.05 6.26 -10.96
N TYR A 91 -11.63 5.06 -11.07
CA TYR A 91 -11.08 3.87 -10.41
C TYR A 91 -9.68 3.54 -10.95
N GLN A 92 -9.46 3.64 -12.26
CA GLN A 92 -8.13 3.50 -12.85
C GLN A 92 -7.16 4.59 -12.38
N LEU A 93 -7.64 5.83 -12.14
CA LEU A 93 -6.83 6.88 -11.51
C LEU A 93 -6.45 6.51 -10.07
N LEU A 94 -7.39 6.00 -9.27
CA LEU A 94 -7.09 5.48 -7.93
C LEU A 94 -5.99 4.41 -7.97
N LEU A 95 -6.10 3.42 -8.86
CA LEU A 95 -5.09 2.36 -9.00
C LEU A 95 -3.73 2.93 -9.42
N ASN A 96 -3.71 3.90 -10.34
CA ASN A 96 -2.48 4.59 -10.73
C ASN A 96 -1.87 5.42 -9.58
N GLY A 97 -2.71 6.02 -8.73
CA GLY A 97 -2.26 6.68 -7.50
C GLY A 97 -1.64 5.68 -6.52
N CYS A 98 -2.28 4.52 -6.30
CA CYS A 98 -1.71 3.45 -5.48
C CYS A 98 -0.37 2.96 -6.06
N PHE A 99 -0.28 2.85 -7.39
CA PHE A 99 0.93 2.41 -8.07
C PHE A 99 2.11 3.38 -7.93
N CYS A 100 1.90 4.66 -7.63
CA CYS A 100 2.99 5.58 -7.29
C CYS A 100 3.79 5.08 -6.07
N SER A 101 3.09 4.59 -5.03
CA SER A 101 3.70 4.00 -3.83
C SER A 101 4.52 2.74 -4.17
N VAL A 102 3.99 1.89 -5.04
CA VAL A 102 4.68 0.69 -5.53
C VAL A 102 5.97 1.06 -6.28
N MET A 103 5.90 2.02 -7.20
CA MET A 103 7.07 2.47 -7.96
C MET A 103 8.17 3.05 -7.05
N ALA A 104 7.80 3.80 -6.01
CA ALA A 104 8.77 4.33 -5.05
C ALA A 104 9.52 3.20 -4.31
N ASP A 105 8.81 2.14 -3.91
CA ASP A 105 9.44 0.97 -3.29
C ASP A 105 10.31 0.17 -4.26
N MET A 106 9.87 0.01 -5.50
CA MET A 106 10.68 -0.64 -6.55
C MET A 106 11.98 0.12 -6.82
N ALA A 107 11.90 1.46 -6.91
CA ALA A 107 13.08 2.29 -7.10
C ALA A 107 14.05 2.15 -5.91
N SER A 108 13.53 2.24 -4.68
CA SER A 108 14.36 2.06 -3.49
C SER A 108 15.04 0.68 -3.44
N ALA A 109 14.33 -0.39 -3.82
CA ALA A 109 14.88 -1.73 -3.89
C ALA A 109 16.00 -1.84 -4.93
N LYS A 110 15.77 -1.37 -6.17
CA LYS A 110 16.77 -1.44 -7.25
C LYS A 110 18.05 -0.70 -6.90
N TYR A 111 17.93 0.49 -6.32
CA TYR A 111 19.09 1.35 -6.04
C TYR A 111 19.68 1.12 -4.65
N LEU A 112 19.14 0.18 -3.85
CA LEU A 112 19.52 -0.06 -2.44
C LEU A 112 19.65 1.24 -1.64
N ALA A 113 18.70 2.16 -1.88
CA ALA A 113 18.74 3.51 -1.37
C ALA A 113 17.57 3.77 -0.42
N LYS A 114 17.69 4.79 0.43
CA LYS A 114 16.54 5.29 1.20
C LYS A 114 15.53 5.88 0.23
N GLY A 115 14.26 5.78 0.60
CA GLY A 115 13.12 6.22 -0.21
C GLY A 115 12.04 5.15 -0.29
N GLY A 116 10.87 5.53 -0.82
CA GLY A 116 9.67 4.71 -0.75
C GLY A 116 9.20 4.50 0.69
N SER A 117 8.52 3.38 0.91
CA SER A 117 8.02 2.95 2.22
C SER A 117 9.16 2.77 3.22
N ASN A 118 9.01 3.42 4.36
CA ASN A 118 9.94 3.33 5.49
C ASN A 118 9.54 2.27 6.50
N PHE A 119 8.38 1.63 6.33
CA PHE A 119 7.81 0.64 7.23
C PHE A 119 7.37 -0.59 6.45
N ASP A 120 7.53 -1.76 7.05
CA ASP A 120 7.12 -3.02 6.44
C ASP A 120 5.61 -3.12 6.21
N THR A 121 4.81 -2.38 6.96
CA THR A 121 3.35 -2.29 6.76
C THR A 121 3.01 -1.77 5.36
N ASP A 122 3.60 -0.65 4.95
CA ASP A 122 3.38 -0.05 3.63
C ASP A 122 3.96 -0.93 2.51
N ILE A 123 5.14 -1.54 2.72
CA ILE A 123 5.73 -2.47 1.75
C ILE A 123 4.81 -3.69 1.55
N CYS A 124 4.25 -4.26 2.63
CA CYS A 124 3.29 -5.37 2.54
C CYS A 124 2.01 -4.96 1.80
N LEU A 125 1.50 -3.74 2.01
CA LEU A 125 0.33 -3.24 1.29
C LEU A 125 0.63 -3.03 -0.20
N ASN A 126 1.83 -2.57 -0.55
CA ASN A 126 2.30 -2.53 -1.93
C ASN A 126 2.40 -3.93 -2.57
N ILE A 127 2.85 -4.94 -1.81
CA ILE A 127 2.87 -6.34 -2.29
C ILE A 127 1.44 -6.84 -2.54
N LEU A 128 0.52 -6.59 -1.60
CA LEU A 128 -0.89 -6.96 -1.75
C LEU A 128 -1.54 -6.26 -2.94
N PHE A 129 -1.16 -5.01 -3.23
CA PHE A 129 -1.54 -4.33 -4.47
C PHE A 129 -1.02 -5.04 -5.71
N ALA A 130 0.26 -5.41 -5.73
CA ALA A 130 0.87 -6.12 -6.84
C ALA A 130 0.20 -7.48 -7.09
N LEU A 131 -0.12 -8.24 -6.05
CA LEU A 131 -0.87 -9.50 -6.15
C LEU A 131 -2.28 -9.32 -6.74
N ALA A 132 -2.92 -8.18 -6.43
CA ALA A 132 -4.28 -7.90 -6.88
C ALA A 132 -4.36 -7.40 -8.34
N TYR A 133 -3.35 -6.67 -8.82
CA TYR A 133 -3.44 -5.87 -10.05
C TYR A 133 -2.24 -5.94 -10.99
N LEU A 134 -1.14 -6.57 -10.60
CA LEU A 134 0.10 -6.69 -11.38
C LEU A 134 0.46 -8.17 -11.58
N ASP A 135 1.71 -8.42 -11.94
CA ASP A 135 2.29 -9.76 -12.09
C ASP A 135 3.40 -10.05 -11.05
N ASP A 136 3.83 -11.32 -11.02
CA ASP A 136 4.81 -11.83 -10.06
C ASP A 136 6.15 -11.08 -10.11
N THR A 137 6.51 -10.47 -11.24
CA THR A 137 7.76 -9.68 -11.37
C THR A 137 7.75 -8.50 -10.39
N TYR A 138 6.62 -7.82 -10.27
CA TYR A 138 6.47 -6.68 -9.36
C TYR A 138 6.46 -7.13 -7.91
N VAL A 139 5.83 -8.28 -7.63
CA VAL A 139 5.83 -8.87 -6.29
C VAL A 139 7.25 -9.19 -5.84
N GLU A 140 8.05 -9.81 -6.70
CA GLU A 140 9.45 -10.16 -6.39
C GLU A 140 10.32 -8.93 -6.12
N PHE A 141 10.17 -7.85 -6.89
CA PHE A 141 10.84 -6.57 -6.61
C PHE A 141 10.49 -6.00 -5.23
N LEU A 142 9.25 -6.13 -4.80
CA LEU A 142 8.79 -5.66 -3.50
C LEU A 142 9.21 -6.60 -2.35
N ILE A 143 9.40 -7.89 -2.64
CA ILE A 143 10.04 -8.82 -1.69
C ILE A 143 11.51 -8.42 -1.48
N ASP A 144 12.24 -8.04 -2.53
CA ASP A 144 13.60 -7.47 -2.38
C ASP A 144 13.61 -6.23 -1.49
N LYS A 145 12.59 -5.37 -1.61
CA LYS A 145 12.42 -4.22 -0.69
C LYS A 145 12.25 -4.65 0.77
N LEU A 146 11.48 -5.70 1.05
CA LEU A 146 11.34 -6.26 2.41
C LEU A 146 12.66 -6.84 2.95
N VAL A 147 13.42 -7.54 2.09
CA VAL A 147 14.74 -8.07 2.44
C VAL A 147 15.68 -6.92 2.79
N TYR A 148 15.79 -5.92 1.92
CA TYR A 148 16.59 -4.72 2.17
C TYR A 148 16.15 -3.98 3.44
N PHE A 149 14.84 -3.87 3.69
CA PHE A 149 14.32 -3.28 4.93
C PHE A 149 14.84 -4.00 6.18
N LYS A 150 14.88 -5.34 6.17
CA LYS A 150 15.44 -6.14 7.26
C LYS A 150 16.94 -5.92 7.40
N GLU A 151 17.68 -6.02 6.30
CA GLU A 151 19.16 -5.89 6.28
C GLU A 151 19.61 -4.51 6.76
N ALA A 152 18.95 -3.44 6.30
CA ALA A 152 19.25 -2.07 6.71
C ALA A 152 19.01 -1.80 8.21
N GLN A 153 18.24 -2.64 8.92
CA GLN A 153 18.15 -2.61 10.37
C GLN A 153 19.36 -3.30 11.02
N VAL A 154 19.75 -4.48 10.50
CA VAL A 154 20.92 -5.24 10.96
C VAL A 154 22.21 -4.43 10.81
N GLU A 155 22.41 -3.79 9.65
CA GLU A 155 23.58 -2.94 9.37
C GLU A 155 23.71 -1.76 10.35
N LYS A 156 22.58 -1.27 10.87
CA LYS A 156 22.54 -0.21 11.90
C LYS A 156 22.74 -0.77 13.31
N GLY A 157 23.06 -2.05 13.45
CA GLY A 157 23.19 -2.75 14.73
C GLY A 157 21.87 -2.89 15.49
N LYS A 158 20.73 -2.84 14.79
CA LYS A 158 19.40 -2.96 15.40
C LYS A 158 18.87 -4.38 15.29
N GLN A 159 18.06 -4.77 16.28
CA GLN A 159 17.21 -5.95 16.18
C GLN A 159 16.19 -5.72 15.05
N PRO A 160 16.08 -6.61 14.05
CA PRO A 160 15.05 -6.49 13.01
C PRO A 160 13.66 -6.56 13.61
N ILE A 161 12.85 -5.54 13.34
CA ILE A 161 11.47 -5.44 13.78
C ILE A 161 10.56 -5.35 12.55
N PHE A 162 9.48 -6.13 12.57
CA PHE A 162 8.37 -6.03 11.62
C PHE A 162 7.12 -5.57 12.39
N PHE A 163 6.53 -4.44 12.00
CA PHE A 163 5.31 -3.92 12.60
C PHE A 163 4.07 -4.66 12.09
N SER A 164 4.14 -5.23 10.90
CA SER A 164 3.07 -6.01 10.27
C SER A 164 3.08 -7.50 10.62
N SER A 165 3.96 -7.93 11.53
CA SER A 165 4.22 -9.35 11.82
C SER A 165 3.01 -10.13 12.32
N SER A 166 2.00 -9.44 12.87
CA SER A 166 0.75 -10.05 13.33
C SER A 166 -0.42 -9.88 12.36
N SER A 167 -0.20 -9.34 11.17
CA SER A 167 -1.27 -8.96 10.23
C SER A 167 -0.84 -9.08 8.77
N LEU A 168 -0.29 -8.00 8.19
CA LEU A 168 -0.07 -7.90 6.73
C LEU A 168 1.04 -8.82 6.21
N LEU A 169 2.16 -8.97 6.93
CA LEU A 169 3.26 -9.84 6.49
C LEU A 169 2.81 -11.31 6.42
N PRO A 170 2.16 -11.89 7.46
CA PRO A 170 1.57 -13.21 7.34
C PRO A 170 0.56 -13.36 6.20
N LEU A 171 -0.25 -12.32 5.93
CA LEU A 171 -1.19 -12.32 4.82
C LEU A 171 -0.48 -12.36 3.46
N VAL A 172 0.61 -11.62 3.28
CA VAL A 172 1.46 -11.70 2.09
C VAL A 172 1.98 -13.12 1.90
N VAL A 173 2.50 -13.74 2.98
CA VAL A 173 2.98 -15.13 2.91
C VAL A 173 1.85 -16.10 2.56
N PHE A 174 0.66 -15.92 3.13
CA PHE A 174 -0.49 -16.76 2.86
C PHE A 174 -0.94 -16.72 1.39
N LEU A 175 -0.96 -15.53 0.78
CA LEU A 175 -1.44 -15.36 -0.59
C LEU A 175 -0.39 -15.70 -1.64
N TYR A 176 0.88 -15.40 -1.39
CA TYR A 176 1.95 -15.57 -2.37
C TYR A 176 2.79 -16.84 -2.20
N GLY A 177 2.86 -17.42 -1.00
CA GLY A 177 3.85 -18.44 -0.58
C GLY A 177 3.79 -19.83 -1.25
N ASN A 178 3.26 -19.96 -2.46
CA ASN A 178 2.99 -21.22 -3.15
C ASN A 178 4.13 -21.76 -4.06
N GLY A 179 5.42 -21.53 -3.78
CA GLY A 179 6.45 -22.10 -4.69
C GLY A 179 7.91 -22.13 -4.27
N GLU A 180 8.42 -21.10 -3.60
CA GLU A 180 9.80 -21.07 -3.08
C GLU A 180 9.75 -20.63 -1.61
N GLY A 181 9.25 -21.53 -0.76
CA GLY A 181 8.86 -21.31 0.64
C GLY A 181 9.97 -20.94 1.63
N ASP A 182 11.19 -20.64 1.17
CA ASP A 182 12.30 -20.28 2.06
C ASP A 182 12.49 -18.76 2.17
N ARG A 183 12.26 -17.98 1.11
CA ARG A 183 12.70 -16.57 1.12
C ARG A 183 11.83 -15.67 2.00
N LEU A 184 10.51 -15.70 1.83
CA LEU A 184 9.59 -14.98 2.73
C LEU A 184 9.58 -15.53 4.16
N ALA A 185 9.71 -16.86 4.33
CA ALA A 185 9.81 -17.47 5.66
C ALA A 185 11.10 -17.06 6.38
N SER A 186 12.23 -17.00 5.67
CA SER A 186 13.53 -16.56 6.21
C SER A 186 13.53 -15.09 6.64
N LEU A 187 12.62 -14.26 6.14
CA LEU A 187 12.46 -12.88 6.65
C LEU A 187 12.11 -12.87 8.14
N LEU A 188 11.39 -13.88 8.63
CA LEU A 188 10.97 -13.98 10.03
C LEU A 188 12.11 -14.43 10.95
N GLU A 189 13.14 -15.09 10.42
CA GLU A 189 14.27 -15.56 11.21
C GLU A 189 15.01 -14.41 11.88
N ASN A 190 15.29 -14.56 13.17
CA ASN A 190 15.96 -13.55 13.99
C ASN A 190 15.28 -12.17 13.98
N ALA A 191 13.99 -12.11 13.65
CA ALA A 191 13.20 -10.88 13.70
C ALA A 191 12.24 -10.89 14.90
N CYS A 192 11.75 -9.70 15.26
CA CYS A 192 10.81 -9.51 16.34
C CYS A 192 9.55 -8.74 15.89
N ASP A 193 8.50 -8.86 16.69
CA ASP A 193 7.36 -7.95 16.61
C ASP A 193 7.70 -6.57 17.19
N ALA A 194 6.75 -5.63 17.09
CA ALA A 194 6.90 -4.27 17.64
C ALA A 194 7.11 -4.21 19.17
N LYS A 195 6.92 -5.33 19.89
CA LYS A 195 7.14 -5.48 21.33
C LYS A 195 8.43 -6.25 21.65
N TYR A 196 9.31 -6.45 20.67
CA TYR A 196 10.56 -7.20 20.79
C TYR A 196 10.36 -8.68 21.13
N LYS A 197 9.17 -9.24 20.88
CA LYS A 197 8.95 -10.67 20.99
C LYS A 197 9.49 -11.35 19.72
N PRO A 198 10.30 -12.42 19.82
CA PRO A 198 10.75 -13.18 18.67
C PRO A 198 9.56 -13.69 17.84
N LEU A 199 9.69 -13.62 16.53
CA LEU A 199 8.72 -14.17 15.59
C LEU A 199 8.90 -15.69 15.46
N ASP A 200 7.80 -16.40 15.32
CA ASP A 200 7.78 -17.79 14.88
C ASP A 200 8.16 -17.85 13.39
N SER A 201 8.97 -18.83 13.01
CA SER A 201 9.33 -19.07 11.61
C SER A 201 8.12 -19.43 10.75
N ASN A 202 7.06 -19.97 11.36
CA ASN A 202 5.76 -20.11 10.74
C ASN A 202 4.94 -18.82 10.93
N PRO A 203 4.71 -18.01 9.88
CA PRO A 203 3.96 -16.76 9.98
C PRO A 203 2.57 -16.94 10.57
N TYR A 204 1.94 -18.09 10.37
CA TYR A 204 0.60 -18.40 10.89
C TYR A 204 0.52 -18.34 12.43
N HIS A 205 1.62 -18.57 13.14
CA HIS A 205 1.66 -18.48 14.61
C HIS A 205 1.85 -17.06 15.14
N ASN A 206 2.19 -16.11 14.27
CA ASN A 206 2.39 -14.71 14.65
C ASN A 206 1.11 -13.86 14.53
N VAL A 207 0.11 -14.37 13.81
CA VAL A 207 -1.08 -13.63 13.35
C VAL A 207 -2.05 -13.32 14.49
N ASN A 208 -2.67 -12.15 14.43
CA ASN A 208 -3.79 -11.78 15.29
C ASN A 208 -5.08 -12.55 14.92
N ASP A 209 -6.07 -12.51 15.81
CA ASP A 209 -7.30 -13.29 15.65
C ASP A 209 -8.08 -12.95 14.36
N THR A 210 -8.13 -11.68 13.96
CA THR A 210 -8.85 -11.25 12.76
C THR A 210 -8.22 -11.82 11.48
N TYR A 211 -6.90 -11.68 11.33
CA TYR A 211 -6.21 -12.18 10.14
C TYR A 211 -6.13 -13.70 10.15
N LYS A 212 -6.07 -14.33 11.33
CA LYS A 212 -6.14 -15.80 11.45
C LYS A 212 -7.49 -16.33 10.97
N GLN A 213 -8.60 -15.70 11.38
CA GLN A 213 -9.93 -16.04 10.89
C GLN A 213 -9.99 -15.93 9.36
N VAL A 214 -9.50 -14.83 8.80
CA VAL A 214 -9.45 -14.60 7.35
C VAL A 214 -8.69 -15.72 6.62
N MET A 215 -7.49 -16.07 7.09
CA MET A 215 -6.70 -17.14 6.47
C MET A 215 -7.39 -18.51 6.52
N GLU A 216 -8.20 -18.77 7.54
CA GLU A 216 -8.94 -20.03 7.70
C GLU A 216 -10.21 -20.09 6.84
N THR A 217 -10.87 -18.95 6.60
CA THR A 217 -12.26 -18.93 6.11
C THR A 217 -12.46 -18.18 4.79
N ILE A 218 -11.47 -17.45 4.27
CA ILE A 218 -11.64 -16.63 3.04
C ILE A 218 -12.11 -17.45 1.84
N PHE A 219 -11.75 -18.73 1.76
CA PHE A 219 -12.16 -19.65 0.68
C PHE A 219 -13.28 -20.63 1.09
N SER A 220 -13.97 -20.36 2.20
CA SER A 220 -15.12 -21.16 2.64
C SER A 220 -16.28 -21.08 1.63
N GLU A 221 -16.94 -22.20 1.36
CA GLU A 221 -18.20 -22.23 0.60
C GLU A 221 -19.41 -21.76 1.44
N ASP A 222 -19.26 -21.76 2.77
CA ASP A 222 -20.26 -21.18 3.66
C ASP A 222 -20.23 -19.65 3.54
N MET A 223 -21.25 -19.11 2.87
CA MET A 223 -21.40 -17.69 2.62
C MET A 223 -21.67 -16.87 3.89
N ASP A 224 -22.21 -17.46 4.96
CA ASP A 224 -22.38 -16.76 6.23
C ASP A 224 -21.03 -16.55 6.90
N VAL A 225 -20.22 -17.61 6.96
CA VAL A 225 -18.86 -17.56 7.51
C VAL A 225 -17.97 -16.61 6.71
N PHE A 226 -18.00 -16.68 5.38
CA PHE A 226 -17.24 -15.77 4.52
C PHE A 226 -17.66 -14.31 4.73
N ARG A 227 -18.97 -14.02 4.75
CA ARG A 227 -19.46 -12.65 4.93
C ARG A 227 -19.08 -12.08 6.29
N GLU A 228 -19.28 -12.85 7.36
CA GLU A 228 -18.87 -12.46 8.71
C GLU A 228 -17.37 -12.13 8.76
N THR A 229 -16.55 -12.96 8.14
CA THR A 229 -15.09 -12.78 8.08
C THR A 229 -14.71 -11.46 7.41
N ILE A 230 -15.24 -11.18 6.22
CA ILE A 230 -14.91 -9.94 5.49
C ILE A 230 -15.42 -8.69 6.23
N LEU A 231 -16.62 -8.75 6.79
CA LEU A 231 -17.18 -7.62 7.56
C LEU A 231 -16.37 -7.35 8.83
N SER A 232 -15.96 -8.41 9.54
CA SER A 232 -15.04 -8.32 10.68
C SER A 232 -13.70 -7.67 10.28
N MET A 233 -13.17 -8.02 9.11
CA MET A 233 -11.93 -7.43 8.60
C MET A 233 -12.09 -5.94 8.25
N CYS A 234 -13.22 -5.54 7.67
CA CYS A 234 -13.54 -4.13 7.43
C CYS A 234 -13.65 -3.33 8.74
N ASP A 235 -14.26 -3.92 9.77
CA ASP A 235 -14.34 -3.33 11.10
C ASP A 235 -12.96 -3.18 11.74
N TYR A 236 -12.12 -4.22 11.62
CA TYR A 236 -10.73 -4.17 12.07
C TYR A 236 -9.94 -3.07 11.35
N HIS A 237 -10.06 -2.96 10.02
CA HIS A 237 -9.40 -1.93 9.23
C HIS A 237 -9.76 -0.55 9.77
N LEU A 238 -11.05 -0.25 9.83
CA LEU A 238 -11.52 1.04 10.33
C LEU A 238 -11.19 1.24 11.80
N ALA A 239 -11.07 0.22 12.64
CA ALA A 239 -10.65 0.40 14.03
C ALA A 239 -9.16 0.80 14.13
N ASN A 240 -8.31 0.22 13.28
CA ASN A 240 -6.85 0.35 13.33
C ASN A 240 -6.27 1.43 12.40
N THR A 241 -7.08 2.06 11.54
CA THR A 241 -6.72 3.30 10.85
C THR A 241 -6.33 4.40 11.84
N LYS A 242 -5.07 4.84 11.81
CA LYS A 242 -4.56 5.97 12.59
C LYS A 242 -3.33 6.56 11.90
N ASP A 243 -3.19 7.88 11.95
CA ASP A 243 -1.96 8.57 11.58
C ASP A 243 -0.86 8.28 12.64
N SER A 244 -0.26 7.10 12.53
CA SER A 244 0.72 6.56 13.45
C SER A 244 1.49 5.46 12.74
N HIS A 245 2.79 5.63 12.60
CA HIS A 245 3.71 4.64 12.03
C HIS A 245 3.80 3.32 12.81
N LEU A 246 3.16 3.24 13.99
CA LEU A 246 3.08 2.04 14.82
C LEU A 246 1.87 1.12 14.50
N VAL A 247 1.02 1.49 13.55
CA VAL A 247 -0.15 0.68 13.16
C VAL A 247 -0.10 0.32 11.68
N GLU A 248 -0.85 -0.71 11.29
CA GLU A 248 -0.84 -1.26 9.92
C GLU A 248 -1.29 -0.26 8.86
N PHE A 249 -2.29 0.56 9.19
CA PHE A 249 -2.93 1.50 8.26
C PHE A 249 -2.53 2.93 8.63
N ASN A 250 -1.23 3.19 8.52
CA ASN A 250 -0.56 4.44 8.90
C ASN A 250 -0.70 5.54 7.84
N THR A 251 -0.77 5.21 6.55
CA THR A 251 -0.83 6.19 5.45
C THR A 251 -2.27 6.45 4.97
N LEU A 252 -2.57 7.69 4.60
CA LEU A 252 -3.91 8.09 4.12
C LEU A 252 -4.36 7.29 2.89
N LEU A 253 -3.39 6.88 2.05
CA LEU A 253 -3.63 6.05 0.88
C LEU A 253 -4.28 4.72 1.27
N TRP A 254 -3.63 3.96 2.15
CA TRP A 254 -4.13 2.64 2.56
C TRP A 254 -5.26 2.69 3.56
N GLN A 255 -5.39 3.78 4.34
CA GLN A 255 -6.60 4.05 5.12
C GLN A 255 -7.85 4.22 4.25
N TYR A 256 -7.69 4.70 3.02
CA TYR A 256 -8.79 4.88 2.08
C TYR A 256 -9.00 3.68 1.18
N SER A 257 -7.92 3.10 0.63
CA SER A 257 -7.93 1.95 -0.26
C SER A 257 -7.56 0.68 0.52
N PRO A 258 -8.55 -0.14 0.96
CA PRO A 258 -8.33 -1.32 1.80
C PRO A 258 -7.81 -2.49 0.96
N ILE A 259 -6.60 -2.35 0.41
CA ILE A 259 -6.04 -3.28 -0.57
C ILE A 259 -5.91 -4.70 -0.03
N GLU A 260 -5.67 -4.85 1.28
CA GLU A 260 -5.59 -6.13 1.96
C GLU A 260 -6.91 -6.90 1.93
N ILE A 261 -8.05 -6.20 1.89
CA ILE A 261 -9.37 -6.81 1.76
C ILE A 261 -9.69 -7.03 0.28
N ILE A 262 -9.36 -6.06 -0.58
CA ILE A 262 -9.62 -6.12 -2.02
C ILE A 262 -8.91 -7.34 -2.64
N VAL A 263 -7.63 -7.57 -2.32
CA VAL A 263 -6.88 -8.71 -2.85
C VAL A 263 -7.52 -10.04 -2.47
N LEU A 264 -8.00 -10.18 -1.23
CA LEU A 264 -8.69 -11.39 -0.76
C LEU A 264 -9.98 -11.66 -1.55
N LEU A 265 -10.76 -10.62 -1.84
CA LEU A 265 -11.97 -10.74 -2.65
C LEU A 265 -11.65 -11.14 -4.08
N LYS A 266 -10.58 -10.58 -4.68
CA LYS A 266 -10.12 -10.96 -6.02
C LYS A 266 -9.66 -12.42 -6.04
N GLU A 267 -8.83 -12.83 -5.09
CA GLU A 267 -8.34 -14.21 -5.00
C GLU A 267 -9.49 -15.22 -4.82
N ARG A 268 -10.50 -14.86 -4.03
CA ARG A 268 -11.72 -15.67 -3.89
C ARG A 268 -12.45 -15.83 -5.23
N GLN A 269 -12.67 -14.74 -5.95
CA GLN A 269 -13.33 -14.80 -7.25
C GLN A 269 -12.51 -15.52 -8.33
N LYS A 270 -11.17 -15.37 -8.34
CA LYS A 270 -10.27 -16.13 -9.22
C LYS A 270 -10.44 -17.65 -9.03
N ARG A 271 -10.82 -18.10 -7.83
CA ARG A 271 -11.12 -19.51 -7.51
C ARG A 271 -12.57 -19.92 -7.83
N GLY A 272 -13.37 -19.04 -8.44
CA GLY A 272 -14.77 -19.30 -8.79
C GLY A 272 -15.75 -19.21 -7.62
N LEU A 273 -15.33 -18.67 -6.47
CA LEU A 273 -16.18 -18.53 -5.29
C LEU A 273 -16.89 -17.17 -5.28
N SER A 274 -18.18 -17.18 -4.91
CA SER A 274 -19.01 -15.97 -4.88
C SER A 274 -18.60 -15.00 -3.76
N ILE A 275 -18.77 -13.70 -4.02
CA ILE A 275 -18.64 -12.62 -3.03
C ILE A 275 -19.99 -11.94 -2.73
N ASP A 276 -21.11 -12.58 -3.11
CA ASP A 276 -22.43 -12.00 -3.00
C ASP A 276 -22.80 -11.66 -1.55
N GLY A 277 -23.57 -10.59 -1.39
CA GLY A 277 -24.07 -10.15 -0.09
C GLY A 277 -23.04 -9.46 0.80
N ILE A 278 -21.85 -9.15 0.28
CA ILE A 278 -20.94 -8.17 0.91
C ILE A 278 -21.49 -6.77 0.67
N SER A 279 -21.74 -6.04 1.77
CA SER A 279 -21.97 -4.60 1.74
C SER A 279 -21.41 -3.99 3.02
N HIS A 280 -20.51 -3.05 2.85
CA HIS A 280 -19.87 -2.34 3.94
C HIS A 280 -19.39 -0.97 3.44
N PRO A 281 -19.57 0.13 4.19
CA PRO A 281 -19.20 1.47 3.71
C PRO A 281 -17.75 1.62 3.22
N LEU A 282 -16.83 0.82 3.77
CA LEU A 282 -15.43 0.77 3.37
C LEU A 282 -15.24 0.19 1.95
N LEU A 283 -16.08 -0.75 1.54
CA LEU A 283 -15.94 -1.51 0.29
C LEU A 283 -16.92 -1.09 -0.80
N ASP A 284 -18.10 -0.58 -0.43
CA ASP A 284 -19.20 -0.32 -1.37
C ASP A 284 -18.78 0.54 -2.58
N ASP A 285 -17.84 1.48 -2.37
CA ASP A 285 -17.29 2.32 -3.45
C ASP A 285 -16.44 1.51 -4.46
N PHE A 286 -15.77 0.44 -4.04
CA PHE A 286 -14.75 -0.31 -4.81
C PHE A 286 -15.32 -1.56 -5.48
N LEU A 287 -16.31 -2.22 -4.86
CA LEU A 287 -16.90 -3.47 -5.34
C LEU A 287 -17.42 -3.45 -6.79
N PRO A 288 -17.90 -2.33 -7.36
CA PRO A 288 -18.30 -2.31 -8.76
C PRO A 288 -17.15 -2.45 -9.77
N TYR A 289 -15.90 -2.18 -9.37
CA TYR A 289 -14.76 -2.00 -10.29
C TYR A 289 -13.55 -2.88 -9.96
N PHE A 290 -13.52 -3.53 -8.80
CA PHE A 290 -12.30 -4.19 -8.30
C PHE A 290 -11.76 -5.33 -9.19
N MET A 291 -12.61 -5.90 -10.04
CA MET A 291 -12.22 -6.91 -11.04
C MET A 291 -11.73 -6.33 -12.37
N ASP A 292 -11.83 -5.01 -12.56
CA ASP A 292 -11.30 -4.36 -13.75
C ASP A 292 -9.79 -4.57 -13.83
N ASP A 293 -9.30 -4.79 -15.06
CA ASP A 293 -7.87 -4.91 -15.32
C ASP A 293 -7.21 -3.54 -15.10
N PHE A 294 -6.11 -3.54 -14.36
CA PHE A 294 -5.37 -2.31 -14.11
C PHE A 294 -4.62 -1.87 -15.36
N GLN A 295 -4.86 -0.63 -15.77
CA GLN A 295 -4.15 0.01 -16.87
C GLN A 295 -3.17 1.05 -16.32
N ILE A 296 -1.87 0.76 -16.45
CA ILE A 296 -0.82 1.70 -16.08
C ILE A 296 -0.90 2.92 -17.02
N SER A 297 -1.01 4.11 -16.44
CA SER A 297 -1.05 5.38 -17.18
C SER A 297 0.27 5.65 -17.92
N GLU A 298 0.23 6.47 -18.97
CA GLU A 298 1.44 6.82 -19.73
C GLU A 298 2.52 7.49 -18.87
N GLN A 299 2.12 8.30 -17.87
CA GLN A 299 3.06 8.87 -16.92
C GLN A 299 3.74 7.79 -16.07
N ASN A 300 2.96 6.86 -15.52
CA ASN A 300 3.51 5.78 -14.69
C ASN A 300 4.35 4.80 -15.50
N LYS A 301 3.98 4.51 -16.76
CA LYS A 301 4.83 3.73 -17.69
C LYS A 301 6.18 4.41 -17.92
N MET A 302 6.17 5.74 -18.12
CA MET A 302 7.40 6.52 -18.30
C MET A 302 8.29 6.42 -17.06
N ILE A 303 7.74 6.63 -15.87
CA ILE A 303 8.50 6.53 -14.61
C ILE A 303 9.03 5.12 -14.41
N LEU A 304 8.18 4.11 -14.60
CA LEU A 304 8.55 2.70 -14.48
C LEU A 304 9.69 2.32 -15.43
N GLY A 305 9.73 2.87 -16.66
CA GLY A 305 10.85 2.69 -17.58
C GLY A 305 12.19 3.10 -16.96
N THR A 306 12.24 4.23 -16.26
CA THR A 306 13.45 4.70 -15.56
C THR A 306 13.86 3.84 -14.36
N ILE A 307 12.93 3.05 -13.83
CA ILE A 307 13.17 2.08 -12.76
C ILE A 307 13.63 0.76 -13.34
N LEU A 308 13.10 0.28 -14.47
CA LEU A 308 13.43 -1.05 -14.98
C LEU A 308 14.71 -1.07 -15.83
N GLU A 309 14.99 -0.01 -16.59
CA GLU A 309 16.21 0.15 -17.42
C GLU A 309 17.49 0.39 -16.61
#